data_AF-A0A9W9TLW3-F1
#
_entry.id   AF-A0A9W9TLW3-F1
#
_cell.length_a   1.000
_cell.length_b   1.000
_cell.length_c   1.000
_cell.angle_alpha   90.00
_cell.angle_beta   90.00
_cell.angle_gamma   90.00
#
_symmetry.space_group_name_H-M   'P 1'
#
loop_
_entity.id
_entity.type
_entity.pdbx_description
1 polymer ?
#
loop_
_entity_poly.entity_id
_entity_poly.type
_entity_poly.pdbx_seq_one_letter_code
_entity_poly.pdbx_strand_id
1 'polypeptide(L)'
;MPGKEYTKLTFRQHMQTFLESSKVPDLNFRIILKTPAAIQLDNPEPFQHTIEIQPQPDRTSDILQDRMPNVVVANIQMVLKQNTVLIGEDLFGGSLTHAYWEPVELGLSHAFWNQKSPITISTTNEDPLVNIGERFGLTIQQDGLASNGAILVGGKNIAPDFLIYNIERTHEVGWKVTILVAGRAHEVKFNSDTRIFAAPCR
;
A
#
# COMPACT_ATOMS: atom_id res chain seq x y z
N MET A 1 34.05 -24.96 24.06
CA MET A 1 33.32 -23.69 23.92
C MET A 1 32.16 -23.88 22.95
N PRO A 2 30.91 -23.86 23.42
CA PRO A 2 29.70 -23.69 22.59
C PRO A 2 28.83 -22.54 23.17
N GLY A 3 27.92 -21.86 22.51
CA GLY A 3 27.18 -22.02 21.25
C GLY A 3 25.90 -21.20 21.49
N LYS A 4 25.78 -20.02 20.88
CA LYS A 4 24.75 -19.01 21.22
C LYS A 4 23.38 -19.40 20.62
N GLU A 5 22.55 -20.07 21.41
CA GLU A 5 21.10 -20.16 21.23
C GLU A 5 20.39 -19.46 22.38
N TYR A 6 20.24 -18.14 22.30
CA TYR A 6 19.35 -17.41 23.22
C TYR A 6 18.61 -16.33 22.44
N THR A 7 17.38 -16.02 22.87
CA THR A 7 16.50 -14.91 22.46
C THR A 7 15.43 -15.14 21.39
N LYS A 8 14.76 -16.30 21.39
CA LYS A 8 13.36 -16.39 20.90
C LYS A 8 12.34 -16.72 21.99
N LEU A 9 12.78 -17.31 23.10
CA LEU A 9 11.90 -17.79 24.17
C LEU A 9 11.49 -16.70 25.18
N THR A 10 12.32 -15.68 25.37
CA THR A 10 12.13 -14.66 26.43
C THR A 10 11.00 -13.66 26.15
N PHE A 11 10.76 -13.25 24.90
CA PHE A 11 9.73 -12.25 24.60
C PHE A 11 8.31 -12.76 24.86
N ARG A 12 8.00 -13.98 24.42
CA ARG A 12 6.70 -14.61 24.67
C ARG A 12 6.45 -14.81 26.16
N GLN A 13 7.49 -15.25 26.89
CA GLN A 13 7.41 -15.42 28.35
C GLN A 13 7.17 -14.09 29.06
N HIS A 14 7.91 -13.03 28.72
CA HIS A 14 7.69 -11.71 29.31
C HIS A 14 6.30 -11.16 28.98
N MET A 15 5.84 -11.25 27.72
CA MET A 15 4.48 -10.82 27.35
C MET A 15 3.40 -11.61 28.08
N GLN A 16 3.60 -12.91 28.32
CA GLN A 16 2.64 -13.73 29.06
C GLN A 16 2.55 -13.30 30.54
N THR A 17 3.68 -12.93 31.16
CA THR A 17 3.70 -12.33 32.51
C THR A 17 3.06 -10.94 32.54
N PHE A 18 3.17 -10.15 31.47
CA PHE A 18 2.54 -8.83 31.38
C PHE A 18 1.05 -8.89 31.04
N LEU A 19 0.55 -9.94 30.38
CA LEU A 19 -0.88 -10.14 30.12
C LEU A 19 -1.66 -10.53 31.39
N GLU A 20 -0.98 -10.99 32.45
CA GLU A 20 -1.55 -11.15 33.79
C GLU A 20 -1.63 -9.82 34.58
N SER A 21 -0.97 -8.76 34.09
CA SER A 21 -1.03 -7.41 34.65
C SER A 21 -1.97 -6.54 33.81
N SER A 22 -2.98 -5.93 34.44
CA SER A 22 -4.09 -5.18 33.83
C SER A 22 -3.70 -3.92 33.02
N LYS A 23 -2.42 -3.69 32.68
CA LYS A 23 -1.96 -2.57 31.86
C LYS A 23 -1.28 -3.11 30.60
N VAL A 24 -2.07 -3.26 29.54
CA VAL A 24 -1.57 -3.51 28.19
C VAL A 24 -0.76 -2.28 27.76
N PRO A 25 0.53 -2.41 27.40
CA PRO A 25 1.31 -1.28 26.92
C PRO A 25 0.78 -0.79 25.57
N ASP A 26 0.57 0.52 25.44
CA ASP A 26 0.14 1.16 24.19
C ASP A 26 1.35 1.44 23.29
N LEU A 27 1.37 0.77 22.13
CA LEU A 27 2.32 1.01 21.06
C LEU A 27 1.67 1.92 20.01
N ASN A 28 2.18 3.14 19.87
CA ASN A 28 1.66 4.12 18.91
C ASN A 28 2.63 4.28 17.74
N PHE A 29 2.13 4.08 16.52
CA PHE A 29 2.90 4.23 15.28
C PHE A 29 2.02 4.81 14.18
N ARG A 30 2.65 5.47 13.20
CA ARG A 30 2.01 5.93 11.97
C ARG A 30 2.53 5.12 10.80
N ILE A 31 1.63 4.67 9.94
CA ILE A 31 1.99 4.09 8.65
C ILE A 31 1.86 5.20 7.62
N ILE A 32 2.94 5.45 6.89
CA ILE A 32 2.97 6.39 5.78
C ILE A 32 3.14 5.59 4.50
N LEU A 33 2.21 5.80 3.57
CA LEU A 33 2.32 5.28 2.22
C LEU A 33 2.66 6.45 1.29
N LYS A 34 3.80 6.37 0.61
CA LYS A 34 4.16 7.32 -0.46
C LYS A 34 3.84 6.67 -1.79
N THR A 35 2.98 7.32 -2.55
CA THR A 35 2.55 6.91 -3.90
C THR A 35 3.00 7.97 -4.92
N PRO A 36 3.29 7.60 -6.17
CA PRO A 36 3.62 8.53 -7.22
C PRO A 36 2.38 9.33 -7.60
N ALA A 37 2.55 10.64 -7.83
CA ALA A 37 1.45 11.50 -8.26
C ALA A 37 0.97 11.19 -9.69
N ALA A 38 1.80 10.52 -10.48
CA ALA A 38 1.47 10.10 -11.83
C ALA A 38 2.11 8.75 -12.18
N ILE A 39 1.40 7.99 -13.01
CA ILE A 39 1.86 6.72 -13.56
C ILE A 39 1.70 6.78 -15.07
N GLN A 40 2.76 6.44 -15.80
CA GLN A 40 2.69 6.29 -17.26
C GLN A 40 2.41 4.83 -17.58
N LEU A 41 1.38 4.59 -18.39
CA LEU A 41 1.06 3.24 -18.89
C LEU A 41 2.21 2.70 -19.72
N ASP A 42 2.47 1.39 -19.58
CA ASP A 42 3.50 0.67 -20.30
C ASP A 42 4.94 1.22 -20.09
N ASN A 43 5.14 2.00 -19.03
CA ASN A 43 6.49 2.35 -18.58
C ASN A 43 7.18 1.06 -18.07
N PRO A 44 8.35 0.70 -18.63
CA PRO A 44 9.08 -0.49 -18.18
C PRO A 44 9.65 -0.34 -16.76
N GLU A 45 9.79 0.89 -16.25
CA GLU A 45 10.32 1.13 -14.92
C GLU A 45 9.25 0.87 -13.84
N PRO A 46 9.57 0.08 -12.81
CA PRO A 46 8.68 -0.10 -11.68
C PRO A 46 8.35 1.24 -11.02
N PHE A 47 7.06 1.47 -10.76
CA PHE A 47 6.67 2.71 -10.09
C PHE A 47 7.16 2.73 -8.64
N GLN A 48 7.53 3.91 -8.14
CA GLN A 48 8.10 4.05 -6.80
C GLN A 48 6.98 4.14 -5.76
N HIS A 49 6.75 3.06 -4.98
CA HIS A 49 5.77 3.04 -3.89
C HIS A 49 6.41 2.56 -2.61
N THR A 50 6.36 3.40 -1.57
CA THR A 50 7.07 3.12 -0.33
C THR A 50 6.14 3.07 0.87
N ILE A 51 6.30 2.04 1.69
CA ILE A 51 5.66 1.92 2.99
C ILE A 51 6.69 2.27 4.05
N GLU A 52 6.39 3.27 4.86
CA GLU A 52 7.22 3.73 5.96
C GLU A 52 6.44 3.58 7.27
N ILE A 53 7.11 3.08 8.31
CA ILE A 53 6.53 2.97 9.65
C ILE A 53 7.28 3.92 10.57
N GLN A 54 6.55 4.93 11.05
CA GLN A 54 7.08 5.94 11.95
C GLN A 54 6.62 5.69 13.39
N PRO A 55 7.56 5.41 14.30
CA PRO A 55 7.29 5.36 15.74
C PRO A 55 6.75 6.68 16.27
N GLN A 56 5.84 6.66 17.25
CA GLN A 56 5.45 7.85 18.01
C GLN A 56 5.97 7.74 19.46
N PRO A 57 7.24 8.12 19.72
CA PRO A 57 7.87 7.92 21.03
C PRO A 57 7.13 8.65 22.16
N ASP A 58 6.64 9.88 21.91
CA ASP A 58 5.90 10.70 22.90
C ASP A 58 4.57 10.09 23.35
N ARG A 59 4.08 9.08 22.64
CA ARG A 59 2.82 8.37 22.92
C ARG A 59 3.02 6.89 23.17
N THR A 60 4.25 6.40 23.10
CA THR A 60 4.60 4.99 23.28
C THR A 60 5.16 4.82 24.68
N SER A 61 4.65 3.84 25.43
CA SER A 61 5.10 3.58 26.79
C SER A 61 6.62 3.40 26.85
N ASP A 62 7.29 3.98 27.85
CA ASP A 62 8.75 4.01 28.00
C ASP A 62 9.43 2.63 27.88
N ILE A 63 8.71 1.56 28.27
CA ILE A 63 9.18 0.16 28.20
C ILE A 63 9.39 -0.34 26.76
N LEU A 64 8.73 0.28 25.77
CA LEU A 64 8.79 -0.10 24.35
C LEU A 64 9.72 0.80 23.52
N GLN A 65 10.25 1.89 24.11
CA GLN A 65 11.14 2.83 23.41
C GLN A 65 12.50 2.17 23.09
N ASP A 66 13.00 1.28 23.96
CA ASP A 66 14.30 0.60 23.78
C ASP A 66 14.27 -0.59 22.80
N ARG A 67 13.08 -1.04 22.38
CA ARG A 67 12.93 -2.23 21.52
C ARG A 67 11.58 -2.25 20.81
N MET A 68 11.39 -1.36 19.83
CA MET A 68 10.20 -1.46 19.00
C MET A 68 10.17 -2.81 18.27
N PRO A 69 9.02 -3.51 18.28
CA PRO A 69 8.88 -4.82 17.64
C PRO A 69 8.92 -4.70 16.12
N ASN A 70 9.57 -5.66 15.46
CA ASN A 70 9.53 -5.80 14.01
C ASN A 70 8.09 -5.81 13.51
N VAL A 71 7.82 -5.02 12.48
CA VAL A 71 6.53 -5.00 11.80
C VAL A 71 6.60 -5.89 10.58
N VAL A 72 5.67 -6.84 10.47
CA VAL A 72 5.57 -7.72 9.30
C VAL A 72 4.41 -7.25 8.44
N VAL A 73 4.64 -6.95 7.17
CA VAL A 73 3.54 -6.74 6.24
C VAL A 73 2.94 -8.11 5.94
N ALA A 74 1.65 -8.29 6.23
CA ALA A 74 0.94 -9.56 6.13
C ALA A 74 0.10 -9.67 4.86
N ASN A 75 -0.32 -8.54 4.29
CA ASN A 75 -1.03 -8.49 3.02
C ASN A 75 -0.98 -7.07 2.44
N ILE A 76 -0.97 -6.96 1.12
CA ILE A 76 -1.08 -5.70 0.40
C ILE A 76 -2.08 -5.88 -0.75
N GLN A 77 -3.04 -4.97 -0.84
CA GLN A 77 -3.97 -4.90 -1.97
C GLN A 77 -3.94 -3.52 -2.59
N MET A 78 -4.17 -3.49 -3.90
CA MET A 78 -4.22 -2.29 -4.71
C MET A 78 -5.45 -2.38 -5.62
N VAL A 79 -6.23 -1.31 -5.64
CA VAL A 79 -7.43 -1.14 -6.47
C VAL A 79 -7.29 0.19 -7.19
N LEU A 80 -7.39 0.16 -8.51
CA LEU A 80 -7.46 1.38 -9.32
C LEU A 80 -8.93 1.74 -9.52
N LYS A 81 -9.36 2.92 -9.08
CA LYS A 81 -10.71 3.44 -9.35
C LYS A 81 -10.64 4.36 -10.55
N GLN A 82 -11.38 4.03 -11.60
CA GLN A 82 -11.53 4.89 -12.77
C GLN A 82 -12.81 5.70 -12.59
N ASN A 83 -12.69 7.01 -12.50
CA ASN A 83 -13.82 7.92 -12.40
C ASN A 83 -14.11 8.52 -13.77
N THR A 84 -15.35 8.42 -14.23
CA THR A 84 -15.84 9.11 -15.43
C THR A 84 -16.92 10.09 -15.03
N VAL A 85 -16.69 11.37 -15.31
CA VAL A 85 -17.63 12.45 -15.06
C VAL A 85 -18.16 12.94 -16.40
N LEU A 86 -19.47 12.89 -16.57
CA LEU A 86 -20.21 13.52 -17.66
C LEU A 86 -20.69 14.88 -17.17
N ILE A 87 -20.26 15.91 -17.85
CA ILE A 87 -20.63 17.30 -17.63
C ILE A 87 -21.68 17.66 -18.69
N GLY A 88 -22.68 18.43 -18.34
CA GLY A 88 -23.73 18.84 -19.27
C GLY A 88 -24.45 20.07 -18.77
N GLU A 89 -25.37 20.57 -19.58
CA GLU A 89 -26.26 21.66 -19.23
C GLU A 89 -27.71 21.15 -19.24
N ASP A 90 -28.52 21.55 -18.25
CA ASP A 90 -29.95 21.31 -18.28
C ASP A 90 -30.67 22.32 -19.22
N LEU A 91 -31.99 22.13 -19.38
CA LEU A 91 -32.83 22.98 -20.24
C LEU A 91 -32.92 24.44 -19.80
N PHE A 92 -32.41 24.80 -18.62
CA PHE A 92 -32.42 26.13 -18.03
C PHE A 92 -31.01 26.70 -17.84
N GLY A 93 -29.97 26.06 -18.41
CA GLY A 93 -28.58 26.50 -18.29
C GLY A 93 -27.90 26.16 -16.96
N GLY A 94 -28.49 25.27 -16.17
CA GLY A 94 -27.87 24.71 -14.97
C GLY A 94 -26.85 23.62 -15.31
N SER A 95 -25.78 23.50 -14.52
CA SER A 95 -24.79 22.42 -14.70
C SER A 95 -25.36 21.08 -14.22
N LEU A 96 -25.39 20.09 -15.13
CA LEU A 96 -25.67 18.69 -14.83
C LEU A 96 -24.34 17.94 -14.77
N THR A 97 -24.11 17.21 -13.69
CA THR A 97 -22.92 16.38 -13.54
C THR A 97 -23.34 14.97 -13.16
N HIS A 98 -22.91 13.98 -13.94
CA HIS A 98 -23.11 12.56 -13.63
C HIS A 98 -21.76 11.87 -13.52
N ALA A 99 -21.46 11.29 -12.36
CA ALA A 99 -20.19 10.62 -12.10
C ALA A 99 -20.42 9.11 -11.94
N TYR A 100 -19.56 8.32 -12.59
CA TYR A 100 -19.50 6.87 -12.48
C TYR A 100 -18.09 6.45 -12.09
N TRP A 101 -17.99 5.53 -11.12
CA TRP A 101 -16.72 4.99 -10.67
C TRP A 101 -16.67 3.48 -10.93
N GLU A 102 -15.56 3.03 -11.50
CA GLU A 102 -15.31 1.63 -11.81
C GLU A 102 -14.07 1.15 -11.03
N PRO A 103 -14.22 0.25 -10.04
CA PRO A 103 -13.09 -0.32 -9.33
C PRO A 103 -12.45 -1.46 -10.13
N VAL A 104 -11.15 -1.35 -10.39
CA VAL A 104 -10.33 -2.35 -11.05
C VAL A 104 -9.38 -2.96 -10.02
N GLU A 105 -9.66 -4.19 -9.59
CA GLU A 105 -8.73 -4.96 -8.75
C GLU A 105 -7.50 -5.37 -9.56
N LEU A 106 -6.32 -5.00 -9.06
CA LEU A 106 -5.04 -5.18 -9.76
C LEU A 106 -4.30 -6.47 -9.35
N GLY A 107 -4.86 -7.28 -8.46
CA GLY A 107 -4.31 -8.60 -8.11
C GLY A 107 -3.01 -8.61 -7.30
N LEU A 108 -2.57 -7.47 -6.76
CA LEU A 108 -1.33 -7.35 -5.98
C LEU A 108 -1.26 -8.34 -4.80
N SER A 109 -2.41 -8.69 -4.20
CA SER A 109 -2.49 -9.69 -3.13
C SER A 109 -1.94 -11.04 -3.56
N HIS A 110 -2.22 -11.48 -4.78
CA HIS A 110 -1.74 -12.77 -5.28
C HIS A 110 -0.23 -12.75 -5.47
N ALA A 111 0.33 -11.65 -5.99
CA ALA A 111 1.77 -11.47 -6.11
C ALA A 111 2.46 -11.48 -4.74
N PHE A 112 1.83 -10.85 -3.75
CA PHE A 112 2.31 -10.83 -2.36
C PHE A 112 2.37 -12.25 -1.76
N TRP A 113 1.30 -13.05 -1.88
CA TRP A 113 1.26 -14.41 -1.32
C TRP A 113 2.25 -15.38 -1.99
N ASN A 114 2.60 -15.13 -3.26
CA ASN A 114 3.56 -15.94 -4.00
C ASN A 114 5.03 -15.60 -3.68
N GLN A 115 5.28 -14.64 -2.79
CA GLN A 115 6.63 -14.25 -2.41
C GLN A 115 7.33 -15.28 -1.52
N LYS A 116 8.63 -15.49 -1.74
CA LYS A 116 9.45 -16.47 -1.01
C LYS A 116 9.78 -16.08 0.44
N SER A 117 9.71 -14.79 0.78
CA SER A 117 10.10 -14.27 2.10
C SER A 117 9.16 -13.17 2.59
N PRO A 118 8.83 -13.16 3.90
CA PRO A 118 7.98 -12.12 4.46
C PRO A 118 8.64 -10.74 4.36
N ILE A 119 7.83 -9.71 4.14
CA ILE A 119 8.27 -8.31 4.22
C ILE A 119 8.31 -7.92 5.69
N THR A 120 9.50 -7.70 6.23
CA THR A 120 9.70 -7.22 7.61
C THR A 120 10.31 -5.83 7.57
N ILE A 121 9.69 -4.89 8.27
CA ILE A 121 10.14 -3.51 8.45
C ILE A 121 10.69 -3.39 9.86
N SER A 122 11.99 -3.13 9.96
CA SER A 122 12.67 -2.92 11.24
C SER A 122 12.52 -1.46 11.65
N THR A 123 11.87 -1.23 12.78
CA THR A 123 11.66 0.10 13.39
C THR A 123 12.89 0.67 14.08
N THR A 124 13.96 -0.12 14.21
CA THR A 124 15.21 0.24 14.92
C THR A 124 16.39 0.53 13.99
N ASN A 125 16.25 0.32 12.68
CA ASN A 125 17.31 0.56 11.71
C ASN A 125 17.11 1.89 10.98
N GLU A 126 18.18 2.41 10.38
CA GLU A 126 18.19 3.64 9.58
C GLU A 126 17.30 3.61 8.33
N ASP A 127 16.69 2.46 8.01
CA ASP A 127 15.87 2.27 6.80
C ASP A 127 14.47 1.71 7.13
N PRO A 128 13.56 2.54 7.68
CA PRO A 128 12.18 2.15 8.02
C PRO A 128 11.26 2.07 6.79
N LEU A 129 11.84 2.08 5.59
CA LEU A 129 11.16 2.27 4.34
C LEU A 129 11.30 1.04 3.45
N VAL A 130 10.18 0.54 2.93
CA VAL A 130 10.18 -0.56 1.98
C VAL A 130 9.54 -0.12 0.69
N ASN A 131 10.30 -0.23 -0.41
CA ASN A 131 9.80 0.00 -1.75
C ASN A 131 9.08 -1.25 -2.28
N ILE A 132 7.75 -1.22 -2.27
CA ILE A 132 6.89 -2.30 -2.75
C ILE A 132 6.94 -2.38 -4.27
N GLY A 133 6.99 -1.23 -4.95
CA GLY A 133 7.04 -1.17 -6.40
C GLY A 133 8.27 -1.87 -6.95
N GLU A 134 9.47 -1.54 -6.45
CA GLU A 134 10.70 -2.23 -6.84
C GLU A 134 10.74 -3.68 -6.38
N ARG A 135 10.30 -3.98 -5.14
CA ARG A 135 10.35 -5.35 -4.59
C ARG A 135 9.55 -6.35 -5.42
N PHE A 136 8.43 -5.93 -6.02
CA PHE A 136 7.59 -6.77 -6.87
C PHE A 136 7.76 -6.47 -8.36
N GLY A 137 8.63 -5.53 -8.74
CA GLY A 137 8.79 -5.08 -10.13
C GLY A 137 7.46 -4.64 -10.74
N LEU A 138 6.72 -3.80 -10.02
CA LEU A 138 5.34 -3.42 -10.37
C LEU A 138 5.30 -2.37 -11.49
N THR A 139 4.66 -2.71 -12.60
CA THR A 139 4.39 -1.77 -13.70
C THR A 139 2.90 -1.78 -14.04
N ILE A 140 2.33 -0.63 -14.39
CA ILE A 140 0.95 -0.56 -14.89
C ILE A 140 0.99 -0.58 -16.41
N GLN A 141 0.34 -1.58 -16.99
CA GLN A 141 0.12 -1.71 -18.42
C GLN A 141 -1.34 -1.45 -18.74
N GLN A 142 -1.66 -1.24 -20.01
CA GLN A 142 -3.06 -1.06 -20.44
C GLN A 142 -3.95 -2.25 -20.03
N ASP A 143 -3.39 -3.46 -20.04
CA ASP A 143 -4.10 -4.71 -19.73
C ASP A 143 -4.19 -5.04 -18.22
N GLY A 144 -3.54 -4.24 -17.36
CA GLY A 144 -3.54 -4.45 -15.91
C GLY A 144 -2.21 -4.15 -15.21
N LEU A 145 -2.11 -4.55 -13.94
CA LEU A 145 -0.87 -4.48 -13.16
C LEU A 145 0.01 -5.70 -13.49
N ALA A 146 1.26 -5.46 -13.82
CA ALA A 146 2.27 -6.49 -13.99
C ALA A 146 3.24 -6.53 -12.79
N SER A 147 3.76 -7.72 -12.50
CA SER A 147 4.88 -7.94 -11.58
C SER A 147 5.98 -8.65 -12.34
N ASN A 148 7.18 -8.05 -12.38
CA ASN A 148 8.33 -8.57 -13.12
C ASN A 148 7.99 -8.93 -14.59
N GLY A 149 7.17 -8.09 -15.23
CA GLY A 149 6.75 -8.25 -16.62
C GLY A 149 5.57 -9.21 -16.86
N ALA A 150 5.10 -9.95 -15.85
CA ALA A 150 3.94 -10.82 -15.95
C ALA A 150 2.68 -10.12 -15.42
N ILE A 151 1.61 -10.06 -16.23
CA ILE A 151 0.32 -9.50 -15.83
C ILE A 151 -0.28 -10.35 -14.70
N LEU A 152 -0.63 -9.69 -13.58
CA LEU A 152 -1.20 -10.34 -12.41
C LEU A 152 -2.66 -10.73 -12.63
N VAL A 153 -3.44 -9.82 -13.22
CA VAL A 153 -4.84 -10.03 -13.59
C VAL A 153 -5.05 -9.37 -14.95
N GLY A 154 -5.24 -10.19 -15.98
CA GLY A 154 -5.43 -9.73 -17.35
C GLY A 154 -6.87 -9.31 -17.67
N GLY A 155 -7.04 -8.75 -18.87
CA GLY A 155 -8.34 -8.33 -19.39
C GLY A 155 -8.89 -7.07 -18.70
N LYS A 156 -8.04 -6.28 -18.06
CA LYS A 156 -8.41 -4.94 -17.60
C LYS A 156 -8.21 -3.96 -18.74
N ASN A 157 -9.04 -2.92 -18.83
CA ASN A 157 -8.87 -1.85 -19.80
C ASN A 157 -8.56 -0.55 -19.05
N ILE A 158 -7.27 -0.34 -18.76
CA ILE A 158 -6.81 0.86 -18.07
C ILE A 158 -6.57 1.96 -19.11
N ALA A 159 -7.51 2.90 -19.19
CA ALA A 159 -7.39 4.09 -20.03
C ALA A 159 -6.62 5.19 -19.30
N PRO A 160 -5.93 6.10 -20.01
CA PRO A 160 -5.31 7.27 -19.39
C PRO A 160 -6.34 8.31 -18.94
N ASP A 161 -5.90 9.28 -18.16
CA ASP A 161 -6.67 10.47 -17.83
C ASP A 161 -6.92 11.29 -19.10
N PHE A 162 -8.14 11.80 -19.24
CA PHE A 162 -8.47 12.74 -20.31
C PHE A 162 -9.64 13.63 -19.95
N LEU A 163 -9.72 14.77 -20.63
CA LEU A 163 -10.90 15.63 -20.66
C LEU A 163 -11.21 15.92 -22.12
N ILE A 164 -12.34 15.41 -22.61
CA ILE A 164 -12.76 15.58 -24.00
C ILE A 164 -14.21 16.04 -23.99
N TYR A 165 -14.44 17.24 -24.56
CA TYR A 165 -15.73 17.94 -24.54
C TYR A 165 -16.30 18.06 -23.12
N ASN A 166 -17.14 17.11 -22.77
CA ASN A 166 -17.94 17.08 -21.57
C ASN A 166 -17.75 15.76 -20.82
N ILE A 167 -16.70 15.00 -21.15
CA ILE A 167 -16.33 13.75 -20.50
C ILE A 167 -14.95 13.92 -19.88
N GLU A 168 -14.88 13.83 -18.56
CA GLU A 168 -13.64 13.77 -17.80
C GLU A 168 -13.43 12.34 -17.32
N ARG A 169 -12.21 11.82 -17.48
CA ARG A 169 -11.77 10.57 -16.84
C ARG A 169 -10.54 10.83 -15.99
N THR A 170 -10.63 10.43 -14.72
CA THR A 170 -9.58 10.56 -13.70
C THR A 170 -9.42 9.27 -12.93
N HIS A 171 -8.33 9.15 -12.17
CA HIS A 171 -8.00 7.93 -11.44
C HIS A 171 -7.64 8.20 -9.98
N GLU A 172 -8.10 7.29 -9.11
CA GLU A 172 -7.72 7.22 -7.72
C GLU A 172 -7.18 5.81 -7.43
N VAL A 173 -6.04 5.71 -6.75
CA VAL A 173 -5.49 4.43 -6.32
C VAL A 173 -5.83 4.20 -4.85
N GLY A 174 -6.60 3.15 -4.61
CA GLY A 174 -6.90 2.63 -3.29
C GLY A 174 -5.90 1.55 -2.86
N TRP A 175 -5.37 1.69 -1.65
CA TRP A 175 -4.45 0.75 -1.03
C TRP A 175 -5.05 0.19 0.25
N LYS A 176 -4.82 -1.10 0.46
CA LYS A 176 -5.15 -1.77 1.72
C LYS A 176 -3.94 -2.54 2.18
N VAL A 177 -3.34 -2.10 3.29
CA VAL A 177 -2.16 -2.72 3.88
C VAL A 177 -2.56 -3.36 5.20
N THR A 178 -2.27 -4.64 5.35
CA THR A 178 -2.41 -5.35 6.63
C THR A 178 -1.02 -5.59 7.18
N ILE A 179 -0.75 -5.12 8.38
CA ILE A 179 0.51 -5.33 9.09
C ILE A 179 0.29 -6.13 10.36
N LEU A 180 1.31 -6.87 10.79
CA LEU A 180 1.38 -7.58 12.05
C LEU A 180 2.43 -6.91 12.93
N VAL A 181 1.98 -6.37 14.06
CA VAL A 181 2.84 -5.74 15.06
C VAL A 181 2.70 -6.50 16.36
N ALA A 182 3.79 -7.08 16.86
CA ALA A 182 3.80 -7.93 18.05
C ALA A 182 2.72 -9.04 18.04
N GLY A 183 2.39 -9.58 16.85
CA GLY A 183 1.38 -10.62 16.66
C GLY A 183 -0.07 -10.13 16.55
N ARG A 184 -0.32 -8.82 16.62
CA ARG A 184 -1.65 -8.22 16.36
C ARG A 184 -1.74 -7.69 14.94
N ALA A 185 -2.84 -8.00 14.26
CA ALA A 185 -3.10 -7.52 12.90
C ALA A 185 -3.74 -6.12 12.93
N HIS A 186 -3.20 -5.21 12.13
CA HIS A 186 -3.73 -3.88 11.91
C HIS A 186 -3.93 -3.67 10.41
N GLU A 187 -5.14 -3.27 10.03
CA GLU A 187 -5.50 -2.95 8.67
C GLU A 187 -5.58 -1.44 8.50
N VAL A 188 -4.90 -0.91 7.48
CA VAL A 188 -4.96 0.50 7.13
C VAL A 188 -5.27 0.66 5.65
N LYS A 189 -6.18 1.58 5.35
CA LYS A 189 -6.60 1.91 4.00
C LYS A 189 -6.10 3.31 3.64
N PHE A 190 -5.58 3.46 2.45
CA PHE A 190 -5.16 4.74 1.89
C PHE A 190 -5.82 4.92 0.53
N ASN A 191 -6.16 6.15 0.18
CA ASN A 191 -6.52 6.51 -1.19
C ASN A 191 -5.60 7.66 -1.60
N SER A 192 -5.18 7.66 -2.86
CA SER A 192 -4.41 8.76 -3.44
C SER A 192 -4.88 9.00 -4.87
N ASP A 193 -5.14 10.26 -5.20
CA ASP A 193 -5.32 10.67 -6.58
C ASP A 193 -4.03 10.40 -7.36
N THR A 194 -4.15 9.88 -8.57
CA THR A 194 -2.98 9.54 -9.38
C THR A 194 -3.32 9.76 -10.84
N ARG A 195 -2.53 10.61 -11.51
CA ARG A 195 -2.72 10.84 -12.94
C ARG A 195 -2.20 9.67 -13.74
N ILE A 196 -3.00 9.12 -14.64
CA ILE A 196 -2.55 8.09 -15.58
C ILE A 196 -2.25 8.74 -16.93
N PHE A 197 -1.00 8.63 -17.38
CA PHE A 197 -0.58 9.07 -18.70
C PHE A 197 -0.61 7.92 -19.70
N ALA A 198 -0.91 8.24 -20.95
CA ALA A 198 -0.85 7.28 -22.05
C ALA A 198 0.56 6.72 -22.23
N ALA A 199 0.63 5.54 -22.84
CA ALA A 199 1.90 4.93 -23.22
C ALA A 199 2.69 5.86 -24.17
N PRO A 200 4.04 5.88 -24.06
CA PRO A 200 4.85 6.68 -24.96
C PRO A 200 4.68 6.18 -26.39
N CYS A 201 4.51 7.11 -27.34
CA CYS A 201 4.51 6.78 -28.76
C CYS A 201 5.86 6.15 -29.13
N ARG A 202 5.82 4.95 -29.74
CA ARG A 202 7.00 4.27 -30.27
C ARG A 202 7.29 4.68 -31.70
#